data_AF-A0A812W525-F1
#
_entry.id   AF-A0A812W525-F1
#
_cell.length_a   1.000
_cell.length_b   1.000
_cell.length_c   1.000
_cell.angle_alpha   90.00
_cell.angle_beta   90.00
_cell.angle_gamma   90.00
#
_symmetry.space_group_name_H-M   'P 1'
#
loop_
_entity.id
_entity.type
_entity.pdbx_description
1 polymer ?
#
loop_
_entity_poly.entity_id
_entity_poly.type
_entity_poly.pdbx_seq_one_letter_code
_entity_poly.pdbx_strand_id
1 'polypeptide(L)'
;MLTFEGEQFQGADAICQKIVSLPFQKVQHQIVKCDCQPSANDGVVIFVTGNLLVDDNANPLKFAQVFQLMKGPTGNYYCHNDMFRLNIG
;
A
#
# COMPACT_ATOMS: atom_id res chain seq x y z
N MET A 1 -6.06 0.03 -8.64
CA MET A 1 -4.84 0.57 -9.27
C MET A 1 -3.80 0.75 -8.19
N LEU A 2 -2.54 0.40 -8.46
CA LEU A 2 -1.41 0.66 -7.59
C LEU A 2 -0.57 1.79 -8.20
N THR A 3 -0.18 2.77 -7.41
CA THR A 3 0.93 3.68 -7.72
C THR A 3 2.08 3.35 -6.77
N PHE A 4 3.21 2.86 -7.28
CA PHE A 4 4.37 2.47 -6.48
C PHE A 4 5.57 3.32 -6.89
N GLU A 5 6.09 4.14 -5.96
CA GLU A 5 7.23 5.06 -6.23
C GLU A 5 7.01 5.96 -7.46
N GLY A 6 5.76 6.29 -7.79
CA GLY A 6 5.37 7.13 -8.93
C GLY A 6 4.98 6.38 -10.21
N GLU A 7 5.25 5.08 -10.30
CA GLU A 7 4.82 4.22 -11.42
C GLU A 7 3.42 3.68 -11.19
N GLN A 8 2.59 3.62 -12.24
CA GLN A 8 1.19 3.18 -12.16
C GLN A 8 0.98 1.77 -12.74
N PHE A 9 0.22 0.95 -12.02
CA PHE A 9 -0.11 -0.43 -12.38
C PHE A 9 -1.62 -0.65 -12.25
N GLN A 10 -2.27 -0.99 -13.37
CA GLN A 10 -3.72 -1.15 -13.45
C GLN A 10 -4.12 -2.62 -13.59
N GLY A 11 -5.12 -3.04 -12.82
CA GLY A 11 -5.60 -4.42 -12.80
C GLY A 11 -4.79 -5.34 -11.87
N ALA A 12 -5.42 -6.43 -11.42
CA ALA A 12 -4.83 -7.33 -10.43
C ALA A 12 -3.52 -7.95 -10.95
N ASP A 13 -3.48 -8.38 -12.21
CA ASP A 13 -2.31 -9.05 -12.79
C ASP A 13 -1.06 -8.15 -12.80
N ALA A 14 -1.20 -6.90 -13.27
CA ALA A 14 -0.08 -5.95 -13.30
C ALA A 14 0.38 -5.56 -11.89
N ILE A 15 -0.56 -5.43 -10.94
CA ILE A 15 -0.26 -5.15 -9.53
C ILE A 15 0.53 -6.32 -8.92
N CYS A 16 0.05 -7.55 -9.11
CA CYS A 16 0.72 -8.76 -8.62
C CYS A 16 2.12 -8.91 -9.23
N GLN A 17 2.27 -8.70 -10.54
CA GLN A 17 3.58 -8.73 -11.21
C GLN A 17 4.54 -7.71 -10.59
N LYS A 18 4.11 -6.46 -10.36
CA LYS A 18 4.95 -5.45 -9.71
C LYS A 18 5.37 -5.89 -8.32
N ILE A 19 4.43 -6.32 -7.47
CA ILE A 19 4.73 -6.72 -6.08
C ILE A 19 5.71 -7.90 -6.04
N VAL A 20 5.51 -8.91 -6.88
CA VAL A 20 6.39 -10.10 -6.96
C VAL A 20 7.76 -9.75 -7.55
N SER A 21 7.86 -8.72 -8.39
CA SER A 21 9.13 -8.29 -9.01
C SER A 21 10.07 -7.53 -8.08
N LEU A 22 9.60 -7.13 -6.89
CA LEU A 22 10.40 -6.31 -5.98
C LEU A 22 11.64 -7.08 -5.49
N PRO A 23 12.84 -6.47 -5.50
CA PRO A 23 14.10 -7.18 -5.30
C PRO A 23 14.45 -7.36 -3.81
N PHE A 24 13.55 -7.96 -3.03
CA PHE A 24 13.81 -8.32 -1.63
C PHE A 24 13.29 -9.73 -1.34
N GLN A 25 13.91 -10.43 -0.39
CA GLN A 25 13.47 -11.75 0.06
C GLN A 25 12.48 -11.65 1.22
N LYS A 26 12.68 -10.66 2.08
CA LYS A 26 11.85 -10.43 3.27
C LYS A 26 11.57 -8.95 3.41
N VAL A 27 10.34 -8.61 3.77
CA VAL A 27 9.97 -7.25 4.16
C VAL A 27 9.09 -7.30 5.41
N GLN A 28 9.44 -6.51 6.41
CA GLN A 28 8.64 -6.33 7.61
C GLN A 28 8.12 -4.89 7.64
N HIS A 29 6.80 -4.76 7.69
CA HIS A 29 6.12 -3.48 7.88
C HIS A 29 5.92 -3.23 9.38
N GLN A 30 6.41 -2.11 9.87
CA GLN A 30 6.14 -1.60 11.22
C GLN A 30 5.26 -0.36 11.11
N ILE A 31 3.98 -0.52 11.37
CA ILE A 31 3.00 0.57 11.30
C ILE A 31 3.22 1.49 12.51
N VAL A 32 3.38 2.79 12.25
CA VAL A 32 3.52 3.82 13.29
C VAL A 32 2.19 4.55 13.51
N LYS A 33 1.52 4.93 12.42
CA LYS A 33 0.18 5.53 12.44
C LYS A 33 -0.68 4.93 11.33
N CYS A 34 -1.96 4.80 11.63
CA CYS A 34 -3.00 4.38 10.70
C CYS A 34 -4.25 5.20 11.00
N ASP A 35 -4.62 6.07 10.08
CA ASP A 35 -5.80 6.92 10.18
C ASP A 35 -6.81 6.49 9.12
N CYS A 36 -8.07 6.37 9.51
CA CYS A 36 -9.15 5.89 8.64
C CYS A 36 -10.30 6.91 8.59
N GLN A 37 -10.86 7.12 7.40
CA GLN A 37 -12.05 7.94 7.21
C GLN A 37 -13.04 7.24 6.28
N PRO A 38 -14.36 7.38 6.52
CA PRO A 38 -15.35 6.99 5.52
C PRO A 38 -15.13 7.82 4.25
N SER A 39 -15.30 7.17 3.09
CA SER A 39 -15.28 7.83 1.78
C SER A 39 -16.60 7.59 1.05
N ALA A 40 -16.72 8.09 -0.19
CA ALA A 40 -17.92 7.93 -0.98
C ALA A 40 -18.30 6.44 -1.17
N ASN A 41 -19.60 6.17 -1.37
CA ASN A 41 -20.15 4.85 -1.69
C ASN A 41 -19.81 3.77 -0.64
N ASP A 42 -19.96 4.10 0.65
CA ASP A 42 -19.58 3.26 1.79
C ASP A 42 -18.10 2.81 1.78
N GLY A 43 -17.25 3.52 1.05
CA GLY A 43 -15.83 3.25 0.99
C GLY A 43 -15.10 3.69 2.25
N VAL A 44 -13.81 3.38 2.32
CA VAL A 44 -12.92 3.81 3.39
C VAL A 44 -11.61 4.29 2.78
N VAL A 45 -11.14 5.47 3.16
CA VAL A 45 -9.77 5.91 2.90
C VAL A 45 -8.92 5.63 4.13
N ILE A 46 -7.74 5.04 3.91
CA ILE A 46 -6.82 4.62 4.95
C ILE A 46 -5.48 5.26 4.63
N PHE A 47 -4.92 6.01 5.58
CA PHE A 47 -3.59 6.56 5.47
C PHE A 47 -2.67 5.91 6.50
N VAL A 48 -1.60 5.29 6.01
CA VAL A 48 -0.63 4.55 6.81
C VAL A 48 0.72 5.23 6.72
N THR A 49 1.39 5.38 7.85
CA THR A 49 2.81 5.73 7.89
C THR A 49 3.53 4.76 8.80
N GLY A 50 4.78 4.44 8.44
CA GLY A 50 5.54 3.46 9.20
C GLY A 50 6.97 3.31 8.74
N ASN A 51 7.56 2.21 9.16
CA ASN A 51 8.90 1.80 8.78
C ASN A 51 8.87 0.45 8.03
N LEU A 52 9.75 0.30 7.07
CA LEU A 52 10.04 -0.94 6.36
C LEU A 52 11.43 -1.42 6.74
N LEU A 53 11.50 -2.65 7.23
CA LEU A 53 12.75 -3.38 7.34
C LEU A 53 12.80 -4.36 6.16
N VAL A 54 13.79 -4.19 5.30
CA VAL A 54 13.96 -4.99 4.09
C VAL A 54 15.16 -5.91 4.31
N ASP A 55 14.94 -7.20 4.13
CA ASP A 55 15.89 -8.28 4.39
C ASP A 55 16.48 -8.18 5.81
N ASP A 56 17.80 -8.30 5.94
CA ASP A 56 18.54 -8.14 7.19
C ASP A 56 19.10 -6.71 7.37
N ASN A 57 18.59 -5.73 6.62
CA ASN A 57 19.04 -4.35 6.75
C ASN A 57 18.52 -3.76 8.07
N ALA A 58 19.46 -3.39 8.95
CA ALA A 58 19.16 -2.80 10.25
C ALA A 58 18.60 -1.37 10.16
N ASN A 59 18.72 -0.71 9.00
CA ASN A 59 18.24 0.65 8.81
C ASN A 59 16.80 0.65 8.29
N PRO A 60 15.79 1.00 9.12
CA PRO A 60 14.42 1.10 8.68
C PRO A 60 14.21 2.23 7.67
N LEU A 61 13.54 1.95 6.57
CA LEU A 61 13.08 2.94 5.61
C LEU A 61 11.71 3.46 6.02
N LYS A 62 11.53 4.78 6.10
CA LYS A 62 10.22 5.35 6.35
C LYS A 62 9.35 5.24 5.11
N PHE A 63 8.08 4.89 5.28
CA PHE A 63 7.12 4.83 4.18
C PHE A 63 5.80 5.50 4.55
N ALA A 64 5.06 5.87 3.51
CA ALA A 64 3.66 6.25 3.57
C ALA A 64 2.89 5.45 2.53
N GLN A 65 1.68 5.02 2.88
CA GLN A 65 0.80 4.29 1.97
C GLN A 65 -0.64 4.72 2.16
N VAL A 66 -1.36 4.90 1.06
CA VAL A 66 -2.80 5.21 1.06
C VAL A 66 -3.54 4.04 0.43
N PHE A 67 -4.60 3.58 1.09
CA PHE A 67 -5.54 2.63 0.54
C PHE A 67 -6.92 3.26 0.44
N GLN A 68 -7.60 3.05 -0.67
CA GLN A 68 -9.03 3.28 -0.79
C GLN A 68 -9.75 1.95 -0.93
N LEU A 69 -10.51 1.58 0.08
CA LEU A 69 -11.38 0.42 0.05
C LEU A 69 -12.76 0.79 -0.47
N MET A 70 -13.32 -0.04 -1.34
CA MET A 70 -14.68 0.09 -1.86
C MET A 70 -15.43 -1.22 -1.60
N LYS A 71 -16.76 -1.15 -1.49
CA LYS A 71 -17.59 -2.37 -1.43
C LYS A 71 -17.72 -3.00 -2.82
N GLY A 72 -17.42 -4.28 -2.90
CA GLY A 72 -17.72 -5.10 -4.07
C GLY A 72 -19.21 -5.49 -4.13
N PRO A 73 -19.64 -6.15 -5.21
CA PRO A 73 -21.05 -6.51 -5.43
C PRO A 73 -21.64 -7.41 -4.34
N THR A 74 -20.79 -8.17 -3.64
CA THR A 74 -21.18 -9.09 -2.56
C THR A 74 -21.09 -8.46 -1.17
N GLY A 75 -20.82 -7.15 -1.07
CA GLY A 75 -20.69 -6.42 0.19
C GLY A 75 -19.31 -6.48 0.84
N ASN A 76 -18.39 -7.31 0.34
CA ASN A 76 -17.01 -7.38 0.82
C ASN A 76 -16.20 -6.15 0.37
N TYR A 77 -15.24 -5.71 1.19
CA TYR A 77 -14.31 -4.66 0.80
C TYR A 77 -13.19 -5.19 -0.11
N TYR A 78 -12.80 -4.39 -1.09
CA TYR A 78 -11.59 -4.60 -1.88
C TYR A 78 -10.79 -3.32 -2.00
N CYS A 79 -9.48 -3.43 -2.19
CA CYS A 79 -8.62 -2.28 -2.42
C CYS A 79 -8.80 -1.77 -3.85
N HIS A 80 -9.47 -0.63 -4.00
CA HIS A 80 -9.69 0.00 -5.28
C HIS A 80 -8.48 0.83 -5.73
N ASN A 81 -7.91 1.61 -4.82
CA ASN A 81 -6.69 2.38 -5.05
C ASN A 81 -5.66 2.11 -3.95
N ASP A 82 -4.40 1.98 -4.35
CA ASP A 82 -3.23 1.82 -3.49
C ASP A 82 -2.16 2.80 -3.99
N MET A 83 -1.58 3.59 -3.08
CA MET A 83 -0.47 4.48 -3.38
C MET A 83 0.62 4.30 -2.34
N PHE A 84 1.80 3.86 -2.77
CA PHE A 84 2.95 3.61 -1.91
C PHE A 84 4.09 4.58 -2.23
N ARG A 85 4.71 5.13 -1.18
CA ARG A 85 5.93 5.92 -1.30
C ARG A 85 6.90 5.68 -0.13
N LEU A 86 8.19 5.58 -0.42
CA LEU A 86 9.27 5.76 0.54
C LEU A 86 9.46 7.25 0.85
N ASN A 87 9.56 7.58 2.13
CA ASN A 87 9.82 8.94 2.59
C ASN A 87 11.32 9.21 2.50
N ILE A 88 11.83 9.35 1.28
CA ILE A 88 13.22 9.70 0.99
C ILE A 88 13.28 11.23 0.91
N GLY A 89 14.06 11.84 1.82
CA GLY A 89 14.27 13.28 1.92
C GLY A 89 15.67 13.58 2.40
#